data_AF-A0A818RAP3-F1
#
_entry.id   AF-A0A818RAP3-F1
#
_cell.length_a   1.000
_cell.length_b   1.000
_cell.length_c   1.000
_cell.angle_alpha   90.00
_cell.angle_beta   90.00
_cell.angle_gamma   90.00
#
_symmetry.space_group_name_H-M   'P 1'
#
loop_
_entity.id
_entity.type
_entity.pdbx_description
1 polymer ?
#
loop_
_entity_poly.entity_id
_entity_poly.type
_entity_poly.pdbx_seq_one_letter_code
_entity_poly.pdbx_strand_id
1 'polypeptide(L)'
;MQNESELFLPSRLDKTRQRRFHRAPWLSSRLFHLFEQSPLYGCFLFLAFSVAVVVGTRTTYEEYHESSVSILFYIELTLCVYCLIEFILRTYASESRSRYQGLHGKIQFFYEHYVIVDLVLLISYATVFTSYLIKFYDTPKYFLHGLRFLQLLRFISLDRYIKSIPLISFIIWQYRRVILAAVYICILLLLPTAYFL
;
A
#
# COMPACT_ATOMS: atom_id res chain seq x y z
N MET A 1 7.78 0.77 63.14
CA MET A 1 8.17 1.75 62.10
C MET A 1 9.41 1.22 61.43
N GLN A 2 9.22 0.47 60.37
CA GLN A 2 10.25 -0.30 59.66
C GLN A 2 10.09 0.10 58.20
N ASN A 3 10.87 1.08 57.79
CA ASN A 3 10.89 1.59 56.44
C ASN A 3 12.36 1.93 56.15
N GLU A 4 12.77 1.86 54.88
CA GLU A 4 14.12 2.16 54.33
C GLU A 4 15.07 1.00 53.99
N SER A 5 14.57 -0.14 53.49
CA SER A 5 15.47 -1.14 52.87
C SER A 5 15.04 -1.70 51.50
N GLU A 6 14.11 -1.06 50.78
CA GLU A 6 13.82 -1.38 49.37
C GLU A 6 13.99 -0.20 48.40
N LEU A 7 14.82 0.78 48.78
CA LEU A 7 15.37 1.76 47.86
C LEU A 7 16.72 1.23 47.42
N PHE A 8 16.84 0.61 46.23
CA PHE A 8 18.06 0.52 45.39
C PHE A 8 18.00 -0.60 44.32
N LEU A 9 16.94 -0.67 43.50
CA LEU A 9 17.06 -1.32 42.19
C LEU A 9 16.32 -0.58 41.05
N PRO A 10 16.82 0.61 40.64
CA PRO A 10 16.63 1.07 39.26
C PRO A 10 18.01 1.31 38.63
N SER A 11 18.44 0.53 37.62
CA SER A 11 19.48 1.02 36.68
C SER A 11 20.03 0.01 35.65
N ARG A 12 19.86 -1.31 35.79
CA ARG A 12 20.50 -2.26 34.83
C ARG A 12 19.62 -2.66 33.65
N LEU A 13 18.31 -2.80 33.84
CA LEU A 13 17.37 -3.09 32.74
C LEU A 13 17.12 -1.88 31.83
N ASP A 14 17.26 -0.66 32.35
CA ASP A 14 16.99 0.56 31.58
C ASP A 14 18.18 0.99 30.70
N LYS A 15 19.42 0.85 31.21
CA LYS A 15 20.66 1.12 30.43
C LYS A 15 20.86 0.16 29.26
N THR A 16 20.46 -1.10 29.39
CA THR A 16 20.54 -2.08 28.29
C THR A 16 19.48 -1.83 27.22
N ARG A 17 18.32 -1.27 27.60
CA ARG A 17 17.26 -0.83 26.69
C ARG A 17 17.64 0.45 25.94
N GLN A 18 18.24 1.44 26.61
CA GLN A 18 18.77 2.67 25.98
C GLN A 18 19.94 2.41 25.01
N ARG A 19 20.82 1.43 25.30
CA ARG A 19 21.94 1.10 24.38
C ARG A 19 21.51 0.41 23.09
N ARG A 20 20.32 -0.21 23.03
CA ARG A 20 19.73 -0.71 21.78
C ARG A 20 19.09 0.41 20.94
N PHE A 21 18.65 1.50 21.57
CA PHE A 21 18.03 2.65 20.90
C PHE A 21 18.98 3.40 19.96
N HIS A 22 20.29 3.44 20.26
CA HIS A 22 21.29 4.09 19.41
C HIS A 22 21.78 3.26 18.22
N ARG A 23 21.31 2.01 18.08
CA ARG A 23 21.59 1.14 16.93
C ARG A 23 20.39 0.96 16.02
N ALA A 24 19.38 1.84 16.09
CA ALA A 24 18.56 2.06 14.91
C ALA A 24 19.47 2.78 13.89
N PRO A 25 19.76 2.21 12.71
CA PRO A 25 20.60 2.89 11.73
C PRO A 25 19.86 4.16 11.32
N TRP A 26 20.33 5.31 11.82
CA TRP A 26 19.79 6.64 11.54
C TRP A 26 19.67 6.92 10.03
N LEU A 27 20.46 6.19 9.23
CA LEU A 27 20.39 6.14 7.77
C LEU A 27 19.05 5.58 7.26
N SER A 28 18.50 4.52 7.83
CA SER A 28 17.27 3.87 7.35
C SER A 28 16.05 4.79 7.50
N SER A 29 15.89 5.43 8.66
CA SER A 29 14.77 6.37 8.89
C SER A 29 14.89 7.63 8.05
N ARG A 30 16.11 8.10 7.77
CA ARG A 30 16.37 9.28 6.94
C ARG A 30 16.19 8.98 5.45
N LEU A 31 16.61 7.80 4.99
CA LEU A 31 16.37 7.31 3.63
C LEU A 31 14.88 7.08 3.39
N PHE A 32 14.15 6.51 4.35
CA PHE A 32 12.69 6.34 4.24
C PHE A 32 11.97 7.69 4.15
N HIS A 33 12.30 8.66 5.00
CA HIS A 33 11.76 10.01 4.90
C HIS A 33 12.13 10.70 3.57
N LEU A 34 13.36 10.51 3.07
CA LEU A 34 13.76 11.08 1.78
C LEU A 34 12.98 10.44 0.63
N PHE A 35 12.77 9.13 0.67
CA PHE A 35 12.12 8.35 -0.36
C PHE A 35 10.61 8.60 -0.41
N GLU A 36 9.95 8.69 0.75
CA GLU A 36 8.50 8.94 0.87
C GLU A 36 8.13 10.41 0.61
N GLN A 37 9.06 11.34 0.82
CA GLN A 37 8.81 12.78 0.68
C GLN A 37 9.30 13.36 -0.66
N SER A 38 9.98 12.55 -1.49
CA SER A 38 10.46 12.97 -2.81
C SER A 38 9.32 12.91 -3.85
N PRO A 39 8.88 14.04 -4.42
CA PRO A 39 7.84 14.04 -5.45
C PRO A 39 8.28 13.30 -6.73
N LEU A 40 9.58 13.25 -6.99
CA LEU A 40 10.17 12.56 -8.14
C LEU A 40 9.95 11.04 -8.10
N TYR A 41 10.02 10.42 -6.92
CA TYR A 41 9.80 8.98 -6.77
C TYR A 41 8.34 8.63 -7.05
N GLY A 42 7.40 9.39 -6.49
CA GLY A 42 5.98 9.25 -6.78
C GLY A 42 5.66 9.43 -8.27
N CYS A 43 6.30 10.41 -8.93
CA CYS A 43 6.14 10.61 -10.38
C CYS A 43 6.71 9.45 -11.20
N PHE A 44 7.90 8.94 -10.85
CA PHE A 44 8.50 7.80 -11.54
C PHE A 44 7.62 6.55 -11.43
N LEU A 45 7.14 6.25 -10.22
CA LEU A 45 6.19 5.17 -9.99
C LEU A 45 4.92 5.38 -10.83
N PHE A 46 4.28 6.55 -10.75
CA PHE A 46 3.08 6.86 -11.52
C PHE A 46 3.29 6.65 -13.04
N LEU A 47 4.43 7.07 -13.57
CA LEU A 47 4.78 6.87 -14.98
C LEU A 47 4.98 5.39 -15.32
N ALA A 48 5.73 4.64 -14.50
CA ALA A 48 5.93 3.20 -14.68
C ALA A 48 4.59 2.43 -14.67
N PHE A 49 3.66 2.85 -13.80
CA PHE A 49 2.32 2.28 -13.76
C PHE A 49 1.46 2.66 -14.97
N SER A 50 1.53 3.92 -15.42
CA SER A 50 0.86 4.35 -16.64
C SER A 50 1.31 3.53 -17.85
N VAL A 51 2.62 3.29 -17.98
CA VAL A 51 3.19 2.44 -19.04
C VAL A 51 2.68 1.01 -18.92
N ALA A 52 2.65 0.43 -17.72
CA ALA A 52 2.15 -0.93 -17.51
C ALA A 52 0.67 -1.08 -17.92
N VAL A 53 -0.17 -0.08 -17.63
CA VAL A 53 -1.59 -0.08 -18.04
C VAL A 53 -1.71 0.01 -19.56
N VAL A 54 -0.96 0.90 -20.22
CA VAL A 54 -0.99 1.03 -21.68
C VAL A 54 -0.54 -0.28 -22.35
N VAL A 55 0.54 -0.91 -21.86
CA VAL A 55 0.96 -2.23 -22.33
C VAL A 55 -0.12 -3.29 -22.03
N GLY A 56 -0.80 -3.19 -20.88
CA GLY A 56 -1.95 -4.01 -20.53
C GLY A 56 -3.09 -3.91 -21.55
N THR A 57 -3.43 -2.72 -22.02
CA THR A 57 -4.46 -2.55 -23.06
C THR A 57 -4.06 -3.18 -24.38
N ARG A 58 -2.76 -3.14 -24.72
CA ARG A 58 -2.23 -3.78 -25.94
C ARG A 58 -2.38 -5.29 -25.95
N THR A 59 -2.46 -5.94 -24.79
CA THR A 59 -2.77 -7.39 -24.69
C THR A 59 -4.16 -7.75 -25.18
N THR A 60 -5.03 -6.78 -25.49
CA THR A 60 -6.38 -7.04 -26.01
C THR A 60 -6.39 -7.29 -27.51
N TYR A 61 -5.39 -6.79 -28.25
CA TYR A 61 -5.30 -6.96 -29.70
C TYR A 61 -4.57 -8.27 -30.03
N GLU A 62 -5.20 -9.15 -30.83
CA GLU A 62 -4.68 -10.48 -31.17
C GLU A 62 -3.31 -10.45 -31.86
N GLU A 63 -3.06 -9.43 -32.70
CA GLU A 63 -1.81 -9.27 -33.46
C GLU A 63 -0.58 -9.07 -32.55
N TYR A 64 -0.76 -8.46 -31.38
CA TYR A 64 0.33 -8.15 -30.44
C TYR A 64 0.27 -8.97 -29.15
N HIS A 65 -0.60 -9.97 -29.07
CA HIS A 65 -0.92 -10.67 -27.82
C HIS A 65 0.32 -11.26 -27.15
N GLU A 66 0.98 -12.25 -27.79
CA GLU A 66 2.09 -13.00 -27.18
C GLU A 66 3.25 -12.09 -26.73
N SER A 67 3.67 -11.16 -27.58
CA SER A 67 4.76 -10.24 -27.26
C SER A 67 4.40 -9.27 -26.13
N SER A 68 3.18 -8.72 -26.16
CA SER A 68 2.72 -7.78 -25.13
C SER A 68 2.57 -8.45 -23.77
N VAL A 69 2.15 -9.72 -23.73
CA VAL A 69 2.03 -10.48 -22.48
C VAL A 69 3.39 -10.73 -21.84
N SER A 70 4.40 -11.12 -22.63
CA SER A 70 5.76 -11.29 -22.10
C SER A 70 6.33 -9.97 -21.55
N ILE A 71 6.20 -8.88 -22.30
CA ILE A 71 6.67 -7.55 -21.86
C ILE A 71 5.94 -7.12 -20.59
N LEU A 72 4.62 -7.29 -20.54
CA LEU A 72 3.82 -6.95 -19.37
C LEU A 72 4.29 -7.74 -18.14
N PHE A 73 4.56 -9.04 -18.29
CA PHE A 73 5.05 -9.87 -17.20
C PHE A 73 6.38 -9.37 -16.62
N TYR A 74 7.35 -8.99 -17.46
CA TYR A 74 8.62 -8.44 -16.97
C TYR A 74 8.42 -7.13 -16.23
N ILE A 75 7.58 -6.22 -16.75
CA ILE A 75 7.27 -4.96 -16.08
C ILE A 75 6.60 -5.22 -14.71
N GLU A 76 5.63 -6.12 -14.67
CA GLU A 76 4.93 -6.50 -13.44
C GLU A 76 5.87 -7.12 -12.40
N LEU A 77 6.81 -7.98 -12.83
CA LEU A 77 7.84 -8.58 -11.99
C LEU A 77 8.79 -7.52 -11.43
N THR A 78 9.30 -6.62 -12.26
CA THR A 78 10.18 -5.52 -11.82
C THR A 78 9.47 -4.66 -10.77
N LEU A 79 8.21 -4.29 -11.01
CA LEU A 79 7.42 -3.50 -10.07
C LEU A 79 7.09 -4.28 -8.78
N CYS A 80 6.89 -5.60 -8.85
CA CYS A 80 6.75 -6.45 -7.65
C CYS A 80 8.00 -6.39 -6.77
N VAL A 81 9.20 -6.48 -7.37
CA VAL A 81 10.47 -6.36 -6.63
C VAL A 81 10.59 -4.98 -5.98
N TYR A 82 10.24 -3.91 -6.69
CA TYR A 82 10.21 -2.56 -6.11
C TYR A 82 9.25 -2.47 -4.91
N CYS A 83 8.02 -2.98 -5.03
CA CYS A 83 7.06 -2.99 -3.93
C CYS A 83 7.56 -3.80 -2.72
N LEU A 84 8.21 -4.95 -2.95
CA LEU A 84 8.79 -5.76 -1.88
C LEU A 84 9.91 -5.00 -1.15
N ILE A 85 10.83 -4.37 -1.90
CA ILE A 85 11.91 -3.57 -1.31
C ILE A 85 11.32 -2.41 -0.50
N GLU A 86 10.34 -1.69 -1.05
CA GLU A 86 9.67 -0.59 -0.34
C GLU A 86 9.01 -1.08 0.96
N PHE A 87 8.31 -2.21 0.91
CA PHE A 87 7.66 -2.82 2.08
C PHE A 87 8.67 -3.21 3.16
N ILE A 88 9.78 -3.82 2.76
CA ILE A 88 10.88 -4.19 3.66
C ILE A 88 11.49 -2.94 4.30
N LEU A 89 11.82 -1.93 3.50
CA LEU A 89 12.36 -0.66 3.99
C LEU A 89 11.40 0.05 4.95
N ARG A 90 10.09 0.06 4.66
CA ARG A 90 9.06 0.63 5.55
C ARG A 90 8.99 -0.12 6.88
N THR A 91 9.02 -1.45 6.83
CA THR A 91 9.02 -2.28 8.03
C THR A 91 10.27 -2.02 8.88
N TYR A 92 11.46 -1.97 8.26
CA TYR A 92 12.71 -1.62 8.96
C TYR A 92 12.70 -0.20 9.55
N ALA A 93 12.13 0.78 8.83
CA ALA A 93 12.04 2.15 9.33
C ALA A 93 11.09 2.26 10.54
N SER A 94 10.02 1.46 10.58
CA SER A 94 9.05 1.45 11.69
C SER A 94 9.67 1.03 13.02
N GLU A 95 10.69 0.17 12.99
CA GLU A 95 11.42 -0.33 14.17
C GLU A 95 12.20 0.77 14.90
N SER A 96 12.45 1.91 14.24
CA SER A 96 13.18 3.04 14.81
C SER A 96 12.33 3.96 15.71
N ARG A 97 11.00 3.87 15.68
CA ARG A 97 10.13 4.72 16.53
C ARG A 97 9.88 4.08 17.90
N SER A 98 10.21 4.82 18.96
CA SER A 98 10.01 4.46 20.38
C SER A 98 8.60 3.94 20.71
N ARG A 99 7.57 4.42 19.99
CA ARG A 99 6.15 4.08 20.19
C ARG A 99 5.78 2.64 19.80
N TYR A 100 6.58 1.96 18.96
CA TYR A 100 6.28 0.61 18.43
C TYR A 100 7.23 -0.49 18.92
N GLN A 101 7.93 -0.27 20.04
CA GLN A 101 8.84 -1.28 20.58
C GLN A 101 8.08 -2.42 21.28
N GLY A 102 8.13 -3.62 20.68
CA GLY A 102 7.55 -4.85 21.21
C GLY A 102 6.66 -5.57 20.19
N LEU A 103 6.29 -6.82 20.46
CA LEU A 103 5.42 -7.62 19.58
C LEU A 103 4.02 -7.00 19.44
N HIS A 104 3.47 -6.45 20.53
CA HIS A 104 2.16 -5.79 20.52
C HIS A 104 2.17 -4.46 19.75
N GLY A 105 3.25 -3.67 19.86
CA GLY A 105 3.43 -2.43 19.10
C GLY A 105 3.62 -2.67 17.60
N LYS A 106 4.31 -3.77 17.23
CA LYS A 106 4.43 -4.21 15.84
C LYS A 106 3.08 -4.61 15.24
N ILE A 107 2.26 -5.38 15.95
CA ILE A 107 0.94 -5.79 15.47
C ILE A 107 0.05 -4.57 15.21
N GLN A 108 0.06 -3.57 16.10
CA GLN A 108 -0.73 -2.36 15.92
C GLN A 108 -0.27 -1.50 14.73
N PHE A 109 1.03 -1.54 14.38
CA PHE A 109 1.56 -0.91 13.17
C PHE A 109 1.13 -1.64 11.88
N PHE A 110 1.00 -2.97 11.91
CA PHE A 110 0.48 -3.74 10.77
C PHE A 110 -0.99 -3.46 10.45
N TYR A 111 -1.76 -2.97 11.43
CA TYR A 111 -3.17 -2.61 11.25
C TYR A 111 -3.39 -1.22 10.67
N GLU A 112 -2.33 -0.44 10.44
CA GLU A 112 -2.46 0.79 9.67
C GLU A 112 -2.92 0.41 8.24
N HIS A 113 -4.03 1.00 7.78
CA HIS A 113 -4.72 0.59 6.54
C HIS A 113 -3.77 0.48 5.32
N TYR A 114 -2.73 1.30 5.28
CA TYR A 114 -1.73 1.31 4.22
C TYR A 114 -0.84 0.06 4.16
N VAL A 115 -0.52 -0.56 5.30
CA VAL A 115 0.31 -1.77 5.36
C VAL A 115 -0.47 -3.00 4.91
N ILE A 116 -1.77 -3.05 5.23
CA ILE A 116 -2.67 -4.13 4.82
C ILE A 116 -2.78 -4.17 3.30
N VAL A 117 -2.95 -3.02 2.64
CA VAL A 117 -3.05 -2.92 1.18
C VAL A 117 -1.79 -3.46 0.49
N ASP A 118 -0.60 -3.08 0.96
CA ASP A 118 0.67 -3.58 0.42
C ASP A 118 0.86 -5.09 0.66
N LEU A 119 0.39 -5.61 1.79
CA LEU A 119 0.48 -7.03 2.11
C LEU A 119 -0.45 -7.86 1.21
N VAL A 120 -1.67 -7.37 0.94
CA VAL A 120 -2.60 -7.98 -0.03
C VAL A 120 -2.02 -7.96 -1.44
N LEU A 121 -1.38 -6.86 -1.84
CA LEU A 121 -0.66 -6.80 -3.12
C LEU A 121 0.42 -7.88 -3.21
N LEU A 122 1.30 -7.97 -2.20
CA LEU A 122 2.43 -8.87 -2.22
C LEU A 122 1.98 -10.34 -2.29
N ILE A 123 0.93 -10.70 -1.55
CA ILE A 123 0.31 -12.04 -1.62
C ILE A 123 -0.28 -12.30 -3.01
N SER A 124 -0.93 -11.31 -3.60
CA SER A 124 -1.51 -11.43 -4.94
C SER A 124 -0.42 -11.67 -5.99
N TYR A 125 0.69 -10.92 -5.94
CA TYR A 125 1.86 -11.14 -6.80
C TYR A 125 2.45 -12.53 -6.63
N ALA A 126 2.67 -12.97 -5.40
CA ALA A 126 3.21 -14.29 -5.10
C ALA A 126 2.32 -15.41 -5.66
N THR A 127 1.00 -15.26 -5.55
CA THR A 127 0.04 -16.27 -6.04
C THR A 127 0.04 -16.36 -7.56
N VAL A 128 0.02 -15.23 -8.27
CA VAL A 128 0.06 -15.20 -9.74
C VAL A 128 1.40 -15.72 -10.25
N PHE A 129 2.51 -15.35 -9.61
CA PHE A 129 3.84 -15.81 -10.01
C PHE A 129 4.06 -17.30 -9.76
N THR A 130 3.61 -17.81 -8.60
CA THR A 130 3.63 -19.25 -8.31
C THR A 130 2.79 -20.03 -9.30
N SER A 131 1.63 -19.50 -9.68
CA SER A 131 0.76 -20.12 -10.70
C SER A 131 1.40 -20.18 -12.09
N TYR A 132 2.20 -19.15 -12.44
CA TYR A 132 2.98 -19.12 -13.67
C TYR A 132 4.11 -20.16 -13.64
N LEU A 133 4.87 -20.22 -12.54
CA LEU A 133 5.95 -21.20 -12.36
C LEU A 133 5.45 -22.65 -12.36
N ILE A 134 4.25 -22.95 -11.85
CA ILE A 134 3.78 -24.35 -11.83
C ILE A 134 3.37 -24.85 -13.23
N LYS A 135 2.95 -23.95 -14.13
CA LYS A 135 2.35 -24.29 -15.42
C LYS A 135 3.24 -23.93 -16.62
N PHE A 136 4.56 -24.04 -16.46
CA PHE A 136 5.66 -23.63 -17.37
C PHE A 136 5.48 -23.74 -18.91
N TYR A 137 4.45 -24.41 -19.43
CA TYR A 137 4.28 -24.72 -20.85
C TYR A 137 3.02 -24.16 -21.53
N ASP A 138 2.00 -23.72 -20.78
CA ASP A 138 0.82 -23.07 -21.39
C ASP A 138 0.52 -21.80 -20.61
N THR A 139 0.55 -20.64 -21.25
CA THR A 139 0.07 -19.37 -20.70
C THR A 139 -1.42 -19.54 -20.42
N PRO A 140 -1.83 -19.85 -19.17
CA PRO A 140 -3.21 -20.20 -18.94
C PRO A 140 -4.03 -18.92 -19.12
N LYS A 141 -5.21 -18.99 -19.76
CA LYS A 141 -6.10 -17.83 -19.90
C LYS A 141 -6.31 -17.09 -18.57
N TYR A 142 -6.35 -17.84 -17.46
CA TYR A 142 -6.44 -17.33 -16.10
C TYR A 142 -5.26 -16.44 -15.64
N PHE A 143 -4.05 -16.65 -16.16
CA PHE A 143 -2.88 -15.82 -15.82
C PHE A 143 -3.04 -14.39 -16.36
N LEU A 144 -3.57 -14.24 -17.57
CA LEU A 144 -3.87 -12.93 -18.16
C LEU A 144 -4.92 -12.16 -17.36
N HIS A 145 -5.96 -12.86 -16.92
CA HIS A 145 -6.95 -12.28 -15.99
C HIS A 145 -6.31 -11.92 -14.64
N GLY A 146 -5.42 -12.75 -14.13
CA GLY A 146 -4.65 -12.48 -12.91
C GLY A 146 -3.76 -11.24 -13.03
N LEU A 147 -3.03 -11.07 -14.13
CA LEU A 147 -2.21 -9.88 -14.39
C LEU A 147 -3.05 -8.60 -14.43
N ARG A 148 -4.23 -8.62 -15.07
CA ARG A 148 -5.14 -7.47 -15.09
C ARG A 148 -5.72 -7.16 -13.71
N PHE A 149 -6.00 -8.19 -12.92
CA PHE A 149 -6.43 -8.01 -11.53
C PHE A 149 -5.33 -7.36 -10.67
N LEU A 150 -4.07 -7.76 -10.88
CA LEU A 150 -2.92 -7.11 -10.23
C LEU A 150 -2.80 -5.63 -10.61
N GLN A 151 -3.07 -5.27 -11.87
CA GLN A 151 -3.09 -3.87 -12.31
C GLN A 151 -4.15 -3.05 -11.56
N LEU A 152 -5.34 -3.61 -11.33
CA LEU A 152 -6.39 -2.95 -10.55
C LEU A 152 -6.00 -2.78 -9.08
N LEU A 153 -5.48 -3.83 -8.44
CA LEU A 153 -5.02 -3.75 -7.05
C LEU A 153 -3.92 -2.69 -6.89
N ARG A 154 -3.03 -2.57 -7.88
CA ARG A 154 -1.93 -1.62 -7.88
C ARG A 154 -2.38 -0.16 -8.02
N PHE A 155 -3.48 0.10 -8.73
CA PHE A 155 -4.13 1.41 -8.73
C PHE A 155 -4.60 1.80 -7.33
N ILE A 156 -5.21 0.85 -6.59
CA ILE A 156 -5.65 1.07 -5.20
C ILE A 156 -4.45 1.36 -4.28
N SER A 157 -3.29 0.77 -4.53
CA SER A 157 -2.09 1.04 -3.73
C SER A 157 -1.41 2.36 -4.09
N LEU A 158 -1.56 2.81 -5.33
CA LEU A 158 -1.16 4.15 -5.77
C LEU A 158 -1.96 5.26 -5.10
N ASP A 159 -3.21 5.01 -4.72
CA ASP A 159 -4.04 5.95 -3.96
C ASP A 159 -3.39 6.37 -2.64
N ARG A 160 -2.43 5.58 -2.09
CA ARG A 160 -1.62 5.98 -0.93
C ARG A 160 -0.89 7.31 -1.14
N TYR A 161 -0.42 7.59 -2.35
CA TYR A 161 0.30 8.84 -2.66
C TYR A 161 -0.66 10.01 -2.89
N ILE A 162 -1.96 9.75 -3.04
CA ILE A 162 -2.98 10.74 -3.30
C ILE A 162 -3.47 11.30 -1.97
N LYS A 163 -2.87 12.42 -1.55
CA LYS A 163 -3.32 13.20 -0.37
C LYS A 163 -4.76 13.75 -0.51
N SER A 164 -5.37 13.60 -1.68
CA SER A 164 -6.71 14.10 -2.00
C SER A 164 -7.83 13.28 -1.35
N ILE A 165 -7.65 11.97 -1.11
CA ILE A 165 -8.70 11.10 -0.53
C ILE A 165 -9.11 11.54 0.89
N PRO A 166 -8.17 11.79 1.83
CA PRO A 166 -8.56 12.33 3.14
C PRO A 166 -9.09 13.77 3.05
N LEU A 167 -8.66 14.56 2.06
CA LEU A 167 -9.19 15.91 1.83
C LEU A 167 -10.66 15.88 1.39
N ILE A 168 -11.00 15.01 0.44
CA ILE A 168 -12.38 14.79 -0.01
C ILE A 168 -13.23 14.28 1.16
N SER A 169 -12.70 13.33 1.93
CA SER A 169 -13.39 12.80 3.12
C SER A 169 -13.65 13.91 4.15
N PHE A 170 -12.69 14.81 4.35
CA PHE A 170 -12.85 15.97 5.23
C PHE A 170 -13.93 16.94 4.72
N ILE A 171 -13.92 17.26 3.42
CA ILE A 171 -14.92 18.13 2.80
C ILE A 171 -16.31 17.51 2.95
N ILE A 172 -16.47 16.21 2.64
CA ILE A 172 -17.74 15.49 2.80
C ILE A 172 -18.21 15.55 4.25
N TRP A 173 -17.31 15.38 5.22
CA TRP A 173 -17.65 15.43 6.63
C TRP A 173 -18.13 16.84 7.05
N GLN A 174 -17.44 17.88 6.60
CA GLN A 174 -17.79 19.27 6.89
C GLN A 174 -19.16 19.66 6.32
N TYR A 175 -19.45 19.23 5.09
CA TYR A 175 -20.68 19.61 4.38
C TYR A 175 -21.76 18.52 4.38
N ARG A 176 -21.65 17.48 5.23
CA ARG A 176 -22.52 16.30 5.23
C ARG A 176 -24.02 16.62 5.25
N ARG A 177 -24.43 17.65 5.98
CA ARG A 177 -25.85 18.05 6.09
C ARG A 177 -26.37 18.64 4.77
N VAL A 178 -25.54 19.45 4.10
CA VAL A 178 -25.88 20.08 2.82
C VAL A 178 -25.88 19.02 1.71
N ILE A 179 -24.90 18.12 1.71
CA ILE A 179 -24.82 17.02 0.73
C ILE A 179 -26.04 16.09 0.86
N LEU A 180 -26.42 15.68 2.09
CA LEU A 180 -27.59 14.84 2.31
C LEU A 180 -28.89 15.53 1.88
N ALA A 181 -29.05 16.83 2.17
CA ALA A 181 -30.23 17.58 1.74
C ALA A 181 -30.32 17.67 0.21
N ALA A 182 -29.20 17.91 -0.49
CA ALA A 182 -29.16 17.96 -1.94
C ALA A 182 -29.47 16.60 -2.58
N VAL A 183 -28.87 15.52 -2.08
CA VAL A 183 -29.16 14.15 -2.54
C VAL A 183 -30.63 13.79 -2.30
N TYR A 184 -31.20 14.17 -1.16
CA TYR A 184 -32.61 13.96 -0.86
C TYR A 184 -33.54 14.68 -1.85
N ILE A 185 -33.27 15.95 -2.15
CA ILE A 185 -34.05 16.72 -3.15
C ILE A 185 -33.92 16.09 -4.53
N CYS A 186 -32.71 15.66 -4.93
CA CYS A 186 -32.52 14.94 -6.20
C CYS A 186 -33.36 13.68 -6.27
N ILE A 187 -33.39 12.85 -5.22
CA ILE A 187 -34.20 11.62 -5.18
C ILE A 187 -35.70 11.93 -5.24
N LEU A 188 -36.16 12.94 -4.49
CA LEU A 188 -37.56 13.37 -4.49
C LEU A 188 -38.03 13.85 -5.87
N LEU A 189 -37.16 14.50 -6.64
CA LEU A 189 -37.47 14.95 -8.00
C LEU A 189 -37.32 13.82 -9.03
N LEU A 190 -36.35 12.92 -8.84
CA LEU A 190 -36.07 11.82 -9.75
C LEU A 190 -37.21 10.78 -9.77
N LEU A 191 -37.73 10.39 -8.61
CA LEU A 191 -38.77 9.36 -8.50
C LEU A 191 -40.05 9.66 -9.31
N PRO A 192 -40.69 10.84 -9.19
CA PRO A 192 -41.88 11.14 -9.97
C PRO A 192 -41.53 11.31 -11.46
N THR A 193 -40.41 11.95 -11.79
CA THR A 193 -39.99 12.12 -13.19
C THR A 193 -39.77 10.77 -13.89
N ALA A 194 -39.18 9.80 -13.19
CA ALA A 194 -38.98 8.45 -13.69
C ALA A 194 -40.27 7.60 -13.74
N TYR A 195 -41.28 7.93 -12.94
CA TYR A 195 -42.59 7.25 -12.98
C TYR A 195 -43.48 7.77 -14.12
N PHE A 196 -43.39 9.06 -14.44
CA PHE A 196 -44.20 9.69 -15.49
C PHE A 196 -43.62 9.51 -16.91
N LEU A 197 -42.36 9.08 -17.05
CA LEU A 197 -41.71 8.75 -18.32
C LEU A 197 -41.91 7.27 -18.68
#